data_AF-A0A1F5GAV3-F1
#
_entry.id   AF-A0A1F5GAV3-F1
#
_cell.length_a   1.000
_cell.length_b   1.000
_cell.length_c   1.000
_cell.angle_alpha   90.00
_cell.angle_beta   90.00
_cell.angle_gamma   90.00
#
_symmetry.space_group_name_H-M   'P 1'
#
loop_
_entity.id
_entity.type
_entity.pdbx_description
1 polymer ?
#
loop_
_entity_poly.entity_id
_entity_poly.type
_entity_poly.pdbx_seq_one_letter_code
_entity_poly.pdbx_strand_id
1 'polypeptide(L)'
;MATLTETIQLLKKSSIFGVLFLIIAGLLILVIFTNSPRSQDQKLLPSPPPNPPIKQNPLQSQPQIINTDRLQNIDVPGQLDTYQAIKRNIGLAEAQSLATKLLITPTSPRVVENTQDGTLFVWNQGNQTLNLSQSNLRYTNGNIDENLLNLPETDIINIGQDFLRSLILLDPDLSLNTPKTAYLISTPVALPQSTNSFESANTIELHFEKKLDGISLVTNSPRSSYAILRITKGGEVTRLDAKLFESFNKKQAFRTKTLKEAISAVSARQGSIVEAVILDENGQSLELFQNLPVDLDTVSLTKVSFGYFLPDTTDDLVQPIYVFEGNFVKDNQNGRVVIYVPSLK
;
A
#
# COMPACT_ATOMS: atom_id res chain seq x y z
N MET A 1 -53.80 -3.77 84.94
CA MET A 1 -54.71 -4.03 83.80
C MET A 1 -54.49 -2.92 82.79
N ALA A 2 -53.71 -3.17 81.72
CA ALA A 2 -53.59 -2.25 80.59
C ALA A 2 -54.78 -2.50 79.66
N THR A 3 -55.61 -1.47 79.45
CA THR A 3 -56.82 -1.57 78.61
C THR A 3 -56.45 -1.75 77.13
N LEU A 4 -57.29 -2.44 76.37
CA LEU A 4 -57.19 -2.71 74.92
C LEU A 4 -56.80 -1.48 74.07
N THR A 5 -57.05 -0.27 74.58
CA THR A 5 -56.69 1.02 73.99
C THR A 5 -55.19 1.31 73.93
N GLU A 6 -54.39 0.84 74.91
CA GLU A 6 -52.92 1.06 74.92
C GLU A 6 -52.20 0.16 73.92
N THR A 7 -52.73 -1.04 73.66
CA THR A 7 -52.13 -2.01 72.71
C THR A 7 -52.29 -1.55 71.26
N ILE A 8 -53.37 -0.83 70.93
CA ILE A 8 -53.64 -0.29 69.58
C ILE A 8 -52.76 0.95 69.27
N GLN A 9 -52.41 1.76 70.29
CA GLN A 9 -51.49 2.89 70.10
C GLN A 9 -50.03 2.44 69.91
N LEU A 10 -49.59 1.39 70.58
CA LEU A 10 -48.26 0.80 70.38
C LEU A 10 -48.11 0.14 68.99
N LEU A 11 -49.15 -0.50 68.46
CA LEU A 11 -49.13 -1.08 67.11
C LEU A 11 -49.06 -0.02 66.01
N LYS A 12 -49.76 1.13 66.17
CA LYS A 12 -49.69 2.26 65.22
C LYS A 12 -48.30 2.92 65.20
N LYS A 13 -47.61 3.00 66.35
CA LYS A 13 -46.27 3.58 66.44
C LYS A 13 -45.21 2.65 65.82
N SER A 14 -45.34 1.33 66.00
CA SER A 14 -44.45 0.32 65.41
C SER A 14 -44.62 0.18 63.89
N SER A 15 -45.86 0.32 63.38
CA SER A 15 -46.16 0.30 61.93
C SER A 15 -45.44 1.41 61.15
N ILE A 16 -45.31 2.61 61.73
CA ILE A 16 -44.62 3.74 61.10
C ILE A 16 -43.12 3.44 60.93
N PHE A 17 -42.48 2.82 61.91
CA PHE A 17 -41.07 2.43 61.81
C PHE A 17 -40.84 1.32 60.77
N GLY A 18 -41.76 0.36 60.64
CA GLY A 18 -41.69 -0.68 59.61
C GLY A 18 -41.79 -0.12 58.18
N VAL A 19 -42.68 0.84 57.95
CA VAL A 19 -42.82 1.52 56.65
C VAL A 19 -41.60 2.39 56.34
N LEU A 20 -41.07 3.10 57.34
CA LEU A 20 -39.87 3.92 57.17
C LEU A 20 -38.64 3.05 56.80
N PHE A 21 -38.48 1.89 57.42
CA PHE A 21 -37.41 0.96 57.11
C PHE A 21 -37.50 0.41 55.67
N LEU A 22 -38.71 0.08 55.20
CA LEU A 22 -38.94 -0.35 53.82
C LEU A 22 -38.63 0.74 52.79
N ILE A 23 -38.96 1.99 53.09
CA ILE A 23 -38.64 3.14 52.23
C ILE A 23 -37.13 3.35 52.15
N ILE A 24 -36.42 3.27 53.28
CA ILE A 24 -34.95 3.43 53.33
C ILE A 24 -34.27 2.27 52.61
N ALA A 25 -34.71 1.02 52.82
CA ALA A 25 -34.18 -0.15 52.13
C ALA A 25 -34.42 -0.07 50.61
N GLY A 26 -35.61 0.36 50.19
CA GLY A 26 -35.93 0.58 48.78
C GLY A 26 -35.06 1.66 48.13
N LEU A 27 -34.84 2.78 48.83
CA LEU A 27 -33.93 3.83 48.37
C LEU A 27 -32.48 3.36 48.29
N LEU A 28 -32.02 2.55 49.25
CA LEU A 28 -30.67 1.97 49.24
C LEU A 28 -30.46 1.03 48.06
N ILE A 29 -31.44 0.15 47.78
CA ILE A 29 -31.41 -0.75 46.61
C ILE A 29 -31.42 0.07 45.33
N LEU A 30 -32.23 1.12 45.25
CA LEU A 30 -32.32 1.98 44.07
C LEU A 30 -30.99 2.72 43.82
N VAL A 31 -30.36 3.25 44.87
CA VAL A 31 -29.01 3.86 44.77
C VAL A 31 -27.97 2.84 44.34
N ILE A 32 -28.01 1.61 44.87
CA ILE A 32 -27.09 0.54 44.45
C ILE A 32 -27.32 0.18 42.98
N PHE A 33 -28.56 0.12 42.51
CA PHE A 33 -28.86 -0.21 41.11
C PHE A 33 -28.61 0.95 40.13
N THR A 34 -28.78 2.21 40.54
CA THR A 34 -28.48 3.38 39.69
C THR A 34 -27.00 3.74 39.65
N ASN A 35 -26.26 3.48 40.74
CA ASN A 35 -24.82 3.74 40.82
C ASN A 35 -23.95 2.49 40.61
N SER A 36 -24.53 1.30 40.39
CA SER A 36 -23.76 0.18 39.86
C SER A 36 -23.27 0.61 38.49
N PRO A 37 -21.96 0.82 38.28
CA PRO A 37 -21.47 1.14 36.96
C PRO A 37 -21.94 0.00 36.06
N ARG A 38 -22.83 0.31 35.10
CA ARG A 38 -23.07 -0.59 33.98
C ARG A 38 -21.69 -0.99 33.53
N SER A 39 -21.32 -2.26 33.73
CA SER A 39 -20.17 -2.85 33.09
C SER A 39 -20.41 -2.59 31.61
N GLN A 40 -19.83 -1.52 31.08
CA GLN A 40 -19.57 -1.44 29.67
C GLN A 40 -18.80 -2.72 29.43
N ASP A 41 -19.42 -3.67 28.74
CA ASP A 41 -18.70 -4.74 28.09
C ASP A 41 -17.50 -4.04 27.45
N GLN A 42 -16.33 -4.21 28.07
CA GLN A 42 -15.08 -3.75 27.49
C GLN A 42 -15.00 -4.57 26.23
N LYS A 43 -15.46 -3.98 25.11
CA LYS A 43 -15.32 -4.54 23.79
C LYS A 43 -13.82 -4.66 23.61
N LEU A 44 -13.28 -5.84 23.94
CA LEU A 44 -11.86 -6.14 23.86
C LEU A 44 -11.46 -5.72 22.45
N LEU A 45 -10.56 -4.74 22.37
CA LEU A 45 -10.09 -4.28 21.07
C LEU A 45 -9.52 -5.51 20.36
N PRO A 46 -9.88 -5.73 19.09
CA PRO A 46 -9.37 -6.87 18.34
C PRO A 46 -7.84 -6.82 18.38
N SER A 47 -7.21 -7.95 18.68
CA SER A 47 -5.75 -8.07 18.54
C SER A 47 -5.37 -7.77 17.09
N PRO A 48 -4.28 -7.02 16.84
CA PRO A 48 -3.85 -6.74 15.48
C PRO A 48 -3.58 -8.05 14.72
N PRO A 49 -3.82 -8.07 13.40
CA PRO A 49 -3.45 -9.21 12.57
C PRO A 49 -1.93 -9.44 12.61
N PRO A 50 -1.45 -10.62 12.17
CA PRO A 50 -0.03 -10.85 11.98
C PRO A 50 0.61 -9.75 11.13
N ASN A 51 1.85 -9.38 11.45
CA ASN A 51 2.59 -8.39 10.66
C ASN A 51 2.62 -8.77 9.17
N PRO A 52 2.55 -7.79 8.26
CA PRO A 52 2.62 -8.06 6.83
C PRO A 52 3.95 -8.76 6.48
N PRO A 53 3.96 -9.66 5.47
CA PRO A 53 5.14 -10.43 5.06
C PRO A 53 6.13 -9.57 4.25
N ILE A 54 6.72 -8.58 4.92
CA ILE A 54 7.73 -7.70 4.32
C ILE A 54 9.02 -8.50 4.11
N LYS A 55 9.49 -8.55 2.85
CA LYS A 55 10.68 -9.30 2.46
C LYS A 55 11.91 -8.38 2.53
N GLN A 56 12.87 -8.78 3.36
CA GLN A 56 14.23 -8.26 3.35
C GLN A 56 15.17 -9.32 2.76
N ASN A 57 16.18 -8.91 2.00
CA ASN A 57 17.23 -9.82 1.57
C ASN A 57 17.89 -10.45 2.83
N PRO A 58 17.91 -11.79 2.99
CA PRO A 58 18.41 -12.43 4.20
C PRO A 58 19.90 -12.17 4.45
N LEU A 59 20.66 -11.79 3.41
CA LEU A 59 22.07 -11.41 3.53
C LEU A 59 22.26 -9.93 3.87
N GLN A 60 21.19 -9.12 3.83
CA GLN A 60 21.25 -7.71 4.18
C GLN A 60 21.26 -7.56 5.70
N SER A 61 22.39 -7.14 6.24
CA SER A 61 22.53 -6.78 7.65
C SER A 61 21.80 -5.48 7.97
N GLN A 62 21.34 -5.35 9.22
CA GLN A 62 20.84 -4.08 9.75
C GLN A 62 21.99 -3.09 9.95
N PRO A 63 21.80 -1.78 9.70
CA PRO A 63 22.84 -0.81 9.91
C PRO A 63 23.25 -0.67 11.38
N GLN A 64 24.51 -0.32 11.62
CA GLN A 64 24.99 -0.11 12.98
C GLN A 64 24.37 1.13 13.60
N ILE A 65 24.28 2.22 12.84
CA ILE A 65 23.72 3.51 13.30
C ILE A 65 22.58 3.91 12.37
N ILE A 66 21.43 4.23 12.96
CA ILE A 66 20.28 4.82 12.26
C ILE A 66 20.02 6.18 12.89
N ASN A 67 20.37 7.26 12.18
CA ASN A 67 20.07 8.62 12.59
C ASN A 67 18.67 9.01 12.08
N THR A 68 17.82 9.48 13.00
CA THR A 68 16.43 9.90 12.75
C THR A 68 16.20 11.40 12.99
N ASP A 69 17.25 12.16 13.29
CA ASP A 69 17.14 13.56 13.75
C ASP A 69 16.62 14.51 12.66
N ARG A 70 16.76 14.09 11.39
CA ARG A 70 16.32 14.84 10.21
C ARG A 70 14.93 14.44 9.72
N LEU A 71 14.24 13.53 10.41
CA LEU A 71 12.90 13.11 10.03
C LEU A 71 11.91 14.24 10.20
N GLN A 72 11.13 14.47 9.15
CA GLN A 72 9.99 15.37 9.19
C GLN A 72 8.88 14.76 10.06
N ASN A 73 8.20 15.61 10.85
CA ASN A 73 7.02 15.17 11.57
C ASN A 73 5.86 14.97 10.59
N ILE A 74 5.06 13.93 10.80
CA ILE A 74 3.88 13.64 9.99
C ILE A 74 2.65 13.49 10.87
N ASP A 75 1.48 13.84 10.34
CA ASP A 75 0.23 13.51 11.01
C ASP A 75 -0.01 12.00 10.94
N VAL A 76 -0.38 11.42 12.08
CA VAL A 76 -0.55 9.98 12.24
C VAL A 76 -2.02 9.69 12.52
N PRO A 77 -2.75 9.09 11.56
CA PRO A 77 -4.11 8.66 11.82
C PRO A 77 -4.12 7.66 12.96
N GLY A 78 -4.89 7.92 14.03
CA GLY A 78 -4.88 7.06 15.24
C GLY A 78 -5.45 5.65 15.02
N GLN A 79 -6.21 5.47 13.93
CA GLN A 79 -6.71 4.18 13.46
C GLN A 79 -6.65 4.13 11.94
N LEU A 80 -6.35 2.96 11.40
CA LEU A 80 -6.36 2.68 9.97
C LEU A 80 -6.99 1.32 9.71
N ASP A 81 -7.73 1.22 8.61
CA ASP A 81 -8.35 -0.02 8.15
C ASP A 81 -7.32 -0.98 7.55
N THR A 82 -7.62 -2.28 7.58
CA THR A 82 -6.96 -3.26 6.71
C THR A 82 -7.85 -3.61 5.52
N TYR A 83 -7.25 -4.14 4.46
CA TYR A 83 -7.99 -4.52 3.26
C TYR A 83 -7.64 -5.94 2.83
N GLN A 84 -8.59 -6.59 2.17
CA GLN A 84 -8.34 -7.81 1.41
C GLN A 84 -8.30 -7.45 -0.08
N ALA A 85 -7.19 -7.74 -0.74
CA ALA A 85 -7.10 -7.64 -2.18
C ALA A 85 -7.83 -8.84 -2.82
N ILE A 86 -8.76 -8.57 -3.72
CA ILE A 86 -9.52 -9.60 -4.45
C ILE A 86 -8.95 -9.70 -5.86
N LYS A 87 -8.47 -10.89 -6.25
CA LYS A 87 -8.01 -11.15 -7.61
C LYS A 87 -9.17 -11.06 -8.59
N ARG A 88 -8.88 -10.56 -9.79
CA ARG A 88 -9.86 -10.53 -10.87
C ARG A 88 -9.95 -11.89 -11.54
N ASN A 89 -11.16 -12.39 -11.74
CA ASN A 89 -11.38 -13.55 -12.59
C ASN A 89 -11.51 -13.09 -14.06
N ILE A 90 -10.43 -13.23 -14.82
CA ILE A 90 -10.39 -12.76 -16.22
C ILE A 90 -10.82 -13.88 -17.15
N GLY A 91 -11.95 -13.67 -17.83
CA GLY A 91 -12.46 -14.60 -18.85
C GLY A 91 -11.79 -14.42 -20.22
N LEU A 92 -11.87 -15.44 -21.07
CA LEU A 92 -11.33 -15.38 -22.44
C LEU A 92 -11.89 -14.18 -23.24
N ALA A 93 -13.18 -13.88 -23.11
CA ALA A 93 -13.82 -12.78 -23.83
C ALA A 93 -13.25 -11.41 -23.43
N GLU A 94 -13.01 -11.19 -22.13
CA GLU A 94 -12.40 -9.94 -21.62
C GLU A 94 -10.95 -9.83 -22.09
N ALA A 95 -10.21 -10.95 -22.04
CA ALA A 95 -8.83 -11.04 -22.51
C ALA A 95 -8.72 -10.71 -24.02
N GLN A 96 -9.64 -11.24 -24.85
CA GLN A 96 -9.75 -10.92 -26.27
C GLN A 96 -10.18 -9.47 -26.53
N SER A 97 -11.05 -8.91 -25.69
CA SER A 97 -11.44 -7.50 -25.76
C SER A 97 -10.25 -6.58 -25.49
N LEU A 98 -9.40 -6.91 -24.50
CA LEU A 98 -8.17 -6.18 -24.24
C LEU A 98 -7.21 -6.28 -25.43
N ALA A 99 -6.98 -7.49 -25.96
CA ALA A 99 -6.10 -7.69 -27.11
C ALA A 99 -6.55 -6.87 -28.33
N THR A 100 -7.86 -6.83 -28.60
CA THR A 100 -8.44 -5.99 -29.66
C THR A 100 -8.18 -4.50 -29.41
N LYS A 101 -8.36 -4.03 -28.16
CA LYS A 101 -8.11 -2.64 -27.77
C LYS A 101 -6.65 -2.24 -27.95
N LEU A 102 -5.73 -3.19 -27.78
CA LEU A 102 -4.29 -3.06 -28.00
C LEU A 102 -3.86 -3.37 -29.46
N LEU A 103 -4.83 -3.52 -30.36
CA LEU A 103 -4.64 -3.75 -31.80
C LEU A 103 -3.85 -5.04 -32.14
N ILE A 104 -3.96 -6.08 -31.31
CA ILE A 104 -3.31 -7.39 -31.54
C ILE A 104 -4.19 -8.29 -32.41
N THR A 105 -3.63 -8.86 -33.48
CA THR A 105 -4.31 -9.74 -34.45
C THR A 105 -3.46 -10.97 -34.86
N PRO A 106 -3.96 -12.21 -34.76
CA PRO A 106 -5.30 -12.60 -34.37
C PRO A 106 -5.51 -12.44 -32.85
N THR A 107 -6.75 -12.21 -32.44
CA THR A 107 -7.12 -11.99 -31.04
C THR A 107 -7.13 -13.27 -30.21
N SER A 108 -6.87 -14.45 -30.79
CA SER A 108 -6.84 -15.73 -30.04
C SER A 108 -5.52 -15.90 -29.29
N PRO A 109 -5.52 -15.98 -27.94
CA PRO A 109 -4.31 -16.22 -27.16
C PRO A 109 -3.92 -17.70 -27.18
N ARG A 110 -2.65 -17.95 -26.87
CA ARG A 110 -2.26 -19.19 -26.21
C ARG A 110 -2.72 -19.13 -24.75
N VAL A 111 -3.47 -20.14 -24.30
CA VAL A 111 -3.95 -20.25 -22.92
C VAL A 111 -3.08 -21.23 -22.15
N VAL A 112 -2.65 -20.84 -20.95
CA VAL A 112 -1.96 -21.70 -19.99
C VAL A 112 -2.77 -21.70 -18.69
N GLU A 113 -3.36 -22.84 -18.38
CA GLU A 113 -4.18 -23.02 -17.17
C GLU A 113 -3.32 -23.42 -15.97
N ASN A 114 -3.88 -23.26 -14.76
CA ASN A 114 -3.29 -23.72 -13.49
C ASN A 114 -1.89 -23.17 -13.18
N THR A 115 -1.63 -21.91 -13.54
CA THR A 115 -0.43 -21.21 -13.07
C THR A 115 -0.61 -20.76 -11.62
N GLN A 116 0.47 -20.31 -10.96
CA GLN A 116 0.40 -19.72 -9.62
C GLN A 116 -0.52 -18.48 -9.56
N ASP A 117 -0.77 -17.82 -10.69
CA ASP A 117 -1.65 -16.67 -10.82
C ASP A 117 -2.91 -16.96 -11.64
N GLY A 118 -3.36 -18.22 -11.61
CA GLY A 118 -4.56 -18.68 -12.31
C GLY A 118 -4.31 -18.95 -13.80
N THR A 119 -5.23 -18.51 -14.66
CA THR A 119 -5.10 -18.66 -16.11
C THR A 119 -4.24 -17.54 -16.68
N LEU A 120 -3.29 -17.90 -17.53
CA LEU A 120 -2.42 -16.98 -18.26
C LEU A 120 -2.79 -17.00 -19.76
N PHE A 121 -3.11 -15.84 -20.31
CA PHE A 121 -3.34 -15.60 -21.74
C PHE A 121 -2.12 -14.92 -22.37
N VAL A 122 -1.59 -15.50 -23.44
CA VAL A 122 -0.34 -15.06 -24.09
C VAL A 122 -0.58 -14.81 -25.58
N TRP A 123 -0.20 -13.63 -26.05
CA TRP A 123 -0.09 -13.29 -27.46
C TRP A 123 1.34 -12.91 -27.79
N ASN A 124 1.86 -13.44 -28.90
CA ASN A 124 3.14 -13.05 -29.49
C ASN A 124 2.90 -12.84 -30.99
N GLN A 125 3.01 -11.60 -31.47
CA GLN A 125 2.79 -11.23 -32.86
C GLN A 125 3.89 -10.26 -33.31
N GLY A 126 4.90 -10.77 -34.02
CA GLY A 126 6.06 -9.97 -34.43
C GLY A 126 6.72 -9.32 -33.20
N ASN A 127 6.78 -7.99 -33.18
CA ASN A 127 7.35 -7.21 -32.08
C ASN A 127 6.33 -6.83 -30.98
N GLN A 128 5.12 -7.41 -31.02
CA GLN A 128 4.09 -7.19 -30.01
C GLN A 128 3.92 -8.41 -29.12
N THR A 129 3.87 -8.19 -27.81
CA THR A 129 3.56 -9.23 -26.82
C THR A 129 2.51 -8.75 -25.83
N LEU A 130 1.62 -9.66 -25.43
CA LEU A 130 0.66 -9.43 -24.36
C LEU A 130 0.62 -10.68 -23.48
N ASN A 131 0.88 -10.50 -22.19
CA ASN A 131 0.69 -11.49 -21.14
C ASN A 131 -0.33 -10.96 -20.15
N LEU A 132 -1.41 -11.71 -19.95
CA LEU A 132 -2.50 -11.34 -19.06
C LEU A 132 -2.81 -12.51 -18.11
N SER A 133 -2.69 -12.29 -16.81
CA SER A 133 -3.07 -13.21 -15.75
C SER A 133 -4.03 -12.52 -14.76
N GLN A 134 -4.48 -13.23 -13.73
CA GLN A 134 -5.48 -12.69 -12.78
C GLN A 134 -5.01 -11.43 -12.04
N SER A 135 -3.70 -11.30 -11.79
CA SER A 135 -3.14 -10.15 -11.06
C SER A 135 -2.13 -9.32 -11.86
N ASN A 136 -1.82 -9.66 -13.11
CA ASN A 136 -0.81 -8.94 -13.89
C ASN A 136 -1.21 -8.77 -15.35
N LEU A 137 -0.87 -7.60 -15.89
CA LEU A 137 -0.90 -7.26 -17.30
C LEU A 137 0.49 -6.80 -17.71
N ARG A 138 1.05 -7.42 -18.75
CA ARG A 138 2.27 -6.97 -19.41
C ARG A 138 2.05 -6.90 -20.92
N TYR A 139 2.23 -5.73 -21.49
CA TYR A 139 2.17 -5.47 -22.92
C TYR A 139 3.45 -4.81 -23.39
N THR A 140 3.92 -5.20 -24.56
CA THR A 140 5.03 -4.53 -25.26
C THR A 140 4.68 -4.38 -26.73
N ASN A 141 5.06 -3.24 -27.32
CA ASN A 141 4.97 -2.98 -28.75
C ASN A 141 6.28 -2.38 -29.26
N GLY A 142 6.98 -3.14 -30.09
CA GLY A 142 8.17 -2.67 -30.79
C GLY A 142 7.91 -2.16 -32.21
N ASN A 143 6.65 -2.07 -32.66
CA ASN A 143 6.29 -1.40 -33.90
C ASN A 143 6.13 0.10 -33.59
N ILE A 144 7.22 0.85 -33.73
CA ILE A 144 7.28 2.30 -33.50
C ILE A 144 7.39 2.99 -34.86
N ASP A 145 6.52 3.97 -35.13
CA ASP A 145 6.65 4.82 -36.31
C ASP A 145 7.55 6.02 -36.00
N GLU A 146 8.81 5.93 -36.43
CA GLU A 146 9.81 6.99 -36.26
C GLU A 146 9.48 8.28 -37.02
N ASN A 147 8.49 8.28 -37.92
CA ASN A 147 8.10 9.45 -38.70
C ASN A 147 7.05 10.33 -38.00
N LEU A 148 6.56 9.92 -36.83
CA LEU A 148 5.58 10.71 -36.09
C LEU A 148 6.17 12.01 -35.59
N LEU A 149 5.39 13.08 -35.68
CA LEU A 149 5.76 14.38 -35.14
C LEU A 149 5.85 14.30 -33.61
N ASN A 150 6.93 14.84 -33.06
CA ASN A 150 7.10 14.95 -31.61
C ASN A 150 5.99 15.83 -31.01
N LEU A 151 5.31 15.29 -30.00
CA LEU A 151 4.29 15.99 -29.24
C LEU A 151 4.89 16.69 -28.00
N PRO A 152 4.26 17.77 -27.52
CA PRO A 152 4.57 18.35 -26.21
C PRO A 152 4.43 17.34 -25.07
N GLU A 153 5.20 17.50 -24.00
CA GLU A 153 5.18 16.61 -22.83
C GLU A 153 3.77 16.47 -22.23
N THR A 154 3.05 17.59 -22.11
CA THR A 154 1.68 17.60 -21.58
C THR A 154 0.74 16.71 -22.38
N ASP A 155 0.90 16.66 -23.69
CA ASP A 155 0.06 15.87 -24.58
C ASP A 155 0.38 14.38 -24.44
N ILE A 156 1.67 14.03 -24.32
CA ILE A 156 2.09 12.65 -24.03
C ILE A 156 1.54 12.15 -22.69
N ILE A 157 1.59 12.98 -21.65
CA ILE A 157 1.04 12.65 -20.34
C ILE A 157 -0.47 12.41 -20.45
N ASN A 158 -1.21 13.29 -21.15
CA ASN A 158 -2.65 13.15 -21.34
C ASN A 158 -2.99 11.87 -22.12
N ILE A 159 -2.28 11.60 -23.23
CA ILE A 159 -2.41 10.35 -23.99
C ILE A 159 -2.22 9.13 -23.08
N GLY A 160 -1.19 9.17 -22.22
CA GLY A 160 -0.92 8.07 -21.30
C GLY A 160 -2.02 7.83 -20.26
N GLN A 161 -2.53 8.92 -19.67
CA GLN A 161 -3.63 8.84 -18.71
C GLN A 161 -4.91 8.33 -19.37
N ASP A 162 -5.26 8.84 -20.55
CA ASP A 162 -6.46 8.45 -21.28
C ASP A 162 -6.37 7.01 -21.81
N PHE A 163 -5.17 6.59 -22.24
CA PHE A 163 -4.91 5.21 -22.61
C PHE A 163 -5.22 4.26 -21.45
N LEU A 164 -4.66 4.50 -20.26
CA LEU A 164 -4.92 3.64 -19.08
C LEU A 164 -6.39 3.63 -18.68
N ARG A 165 -7.04 4.80 -18.66
CA ARG A 165 -8.49 4.92 -18.35
C ARG A 165 -9.36 4.16 -19.35
N SER A 166 -8.89 4.00 -20.59
CA SER A 166 -9.62 3.26 -21.62
C SER A 166 -9.58 1.74 -21.45
N LEU A 167 -8.70 1.22 -20.59
CA LEU A 167 -8.55 -0.21 -20.33
C LEU A 167 -9.44 -0.64 -19.17
N ILE A 168 -10.57 -1.29 -19.48
CA ILE A 168 -11.61 -1.70 -18.51
C ILE A 168 -11.07 -2.58 -17.37
N LEU A 169 -9.97 -3.31 -17.60
CA LEU A 169 -9.36 -4.20 -16.61
C LEU A 169 -8.51 -3.46 -15.57
N LEU A 170 -8.14 -2.21 -15.82
CA LEU A 170 -7.36 -1.39 -14.90
C LEU A 170 -8.27 -0.60 -13.95
N ASP A 171 -7.73 -0.30 -12.77
CA ASP A 171 -8.41 0.54 -11.80
C ASP A 171 -8.59 1.96 -12.36
N PRO A 172 -9.79 2.56 -12.27
CA PRO A 172 -10.05 3.89 -12.84
C PRO A 172 -9.45 5.04 -12.03
N ASP A 173 -9.06 4.80 -10.77
CA ASP A 173 -8.56 5.80 -9.82
C ASP A 173 -7.02 5.79 -9.67
N LEU A 174 -6.31 5.28 -10.68
CA LEU A 174 -4.86 5.39 -10.74
C LEU A 174 -4.43 6.84 -10.93
N SER A 175 -3.52 7.31 -10.08
CA SER A 175 -2.96 8.66 -10.15
C SER A 175 -1.52 8.63 -10.64
N LEU A 176 -1.16 9.55 -11.54
CA LEU A 176 0.22 9.72 -11.98
C LEU A 176 1.10 10.13 -10.79
N ASN A 177 2.22 9.43 -10.61
CA ASN A 177 3.27 9.75 -9.67
C ASN A 177 4.36 10.55 -10.41
N THR A 178 4.14 11.86 -10.54
CA THR A 178 5.06 12.78 -11.25
C THR A 178 6.50 12.67 -10.76
N PRO A 179 6.81 12.61 -9.44
CA PRO A 179 8.18 12.44 -8.97
C PRO A 179 8.89 11.17 -9.43
N LYS A 180 8.15 10.13 -9.85
CA LYS A 180 8.71 8.89 -10.41
C LYS A 180 8.76 8.87 -11.93
N THR A 181 8.24 9.89 -12.62
CA THR A 181 8.29 9.94 -14.09
C THR A 181 9.74 10.00 -14.55
N ALA A 182 10.09 9.15 -15.52
CA ALA A 182 11.45 9.07 -16.04
C ALA A 182 11.50 9.37 -17.53
N TYR A 183 12.56 10.06 -17.94
CA TYR A 183 12.84 10.40 -19.33
C TYR A 183 13.91 9.45 -19.85
N LEU A 184 13.63 8.78 -20.97
CA LEU A 184 14.47 7.69 -21.47
C LEU A 184 14.91 7.95 -22.92
N ILE A 185 16.15 7.58 -23.19
CA ILE A 185 16.70 7.38 -24.53
C ILE A 185 16.64 5.87 -24.80
N SER A 186 15.61 5.45 -25.52
CA SER A 186 15.41 4.07 -25.95
C SER A 186 16.03 3.86 -27.33
N THR A 187 16.76 2.76 -27.51
CA THR A 187 17.23 2.33 -28.85
C THR A 187 16.76 0.90 -29.12
N PRO A 188 16.72 0.44 -30.38
CA PRO A 188 16.27 -0.91 -30.70
C PRO A 188 17.16 -2.03 -30.12
N VAL A 189 18.43 -1.73 -29.81
CA VAL A 189 19.46 -2.76 -29.54
C VAL A 189 20.01 -2.70 -28.11
N ALA A 190 19.91 -1.56 -27.42
CA ALA A 190 20.41 -1.38 -26.07
C ALA A 190 19.28 -1.17 -25.07
N LEU A 191 19.56 -1.46 -23.80
CA LEU A 191 18.66 -1.12 -22.70
C LEU A 191 18.42 0.40 -22.69
N PRO A 192 17.20 0.86 -22.38
CA PRO A 192 16.91 2.29 -22.29
C PRO A 192 17.82 2.97 -21.27
N GLN A 193 18.38 4.11 -21.66
CA GLN A 193 19.20 4.95 -20.79
C GLN A 193 18.37 6.09 -20.23
N SER A 194 18.52 6.41 -18.95
CA SER A 194 17.83 7.55 -18.34
C SER A 194 18.48 8.87 -18.74
N THR A 195 17.69 9.92 -18.82
CA THR A 195 18.13 11.31 -18.99
C THR A 195 17.35 12.22 -18.04
N ASN A 196 17.86 13.43 -17.81
CA ASN A 196 17.31 14.36 -16.83
C ASN A 196 16.30 15.35 -17.43
N SER A 197 16.03 15.28 -18.75
CA SER A 197 15.11 16.22 -19.41
C SER A 197 14.25 15.58 -20.49
N PHE A 198 13.06 16.16 -20.67
CA PHE A 198 12.13 15.77 -21.73
C PHE A 198 12.74 15.99 -23.12
N GLU A 199 13.47 17.09 -23.35
CA GLU A 199 14.06 17.46 -24.64
C GLU A 199 15.01 16.39 -25.15
N SER A 200 15.80 15.79 -24.26
CA SER A 200 16.83 14.81 -24.59
C SER A 200 16.29 13.39 -24.73
N ALA A 201 15.09 13.10 -24.24
CA ALA A 201 14.48 11.78 -24.32
C ALA A 201 13.79 11.53 -25.67
N ASN A 202 13.55 10.25 -25.99
CA ASN A 202 12.64 9.85 -27.07
C ASN A 202 11.44 9.04 -26.54
N THR A 203 11.50 8.64 -25.27
CA THR A 203 10.48 7.87 -24.56
C THR A 203 10.27 8.48 -23.18
N ILE A 204 9.02 8.52 -22.73
CA ILE A 204 8.66 8.88 -21.36
C ILE A 204 8.13 7.63 -20.66
N GLU A 205 8.60 7.35 -19.45
CA GLU A 205 8.08 6.32 -18.56
C GLU A 205 7.23 6.98 -17.47
N LEU A 206 5.92 6.75 -17.54
CA LEU A 206 4.93 7.26 -16.61
C LEU A 206 4.63 6.20 -15.54
N HIS A 207 4.77 6.59 -14.29
CA HIS A 207 4.53 5.73 -13.13
C HIS A 207 3.19 6.08 -12.49
N PHE A 208 2.33 5.09 -12.31
CA PHE A 208 1.01 5.27 -11.71
C PHE A 208 0.92 4.57 -10.36
N GLU A 209 0.36 5.27 -9.39
CA GLU A 209 0.11 4.75 -8.06
C GLU A 209 -1.38 4.53 -7.81
N LYS A 210 -1.68 3.53 -6.98
CA LYS A 210 -3.00 3.27 -6.42
C LYS A 210 -3.00 3.77 -4.99
N LYS A 211 -4.09 4.42 -4.55
CA LYS A 211 -4.29 4.84 -3.17
C LYS A 211 -5.49 4.13 -2.57
N LEU A 212 -5.38 3.77 -1.30
CA LEU A 212 -6.51 3.35 -0.47
C LEU A 212 -6.70 4.41 0.60
N ASP A 213 -7.89 5.00 0.68
CA ASP A 213 -8.21 6.12 1.59
C ASP A 213 -7.15 7.25 1.56
N GLY A 214 -6.67 7.60 0.36
CA GLY A 214 -5.68 8.66 0.16
C GLY A 214 -4.21 8.28 0.47
N ILE A 215 -3.95 7.05 0.93
CA ILE A 215 -2.61 6.54 1.27
C ILE A 215 -2.11 5.63 0.15
N SER A 216 -0.88 5.85 -0.33
CA SER A 216 -0.29 5.08 -1.44
C SER A 216 -0.11 3.60 -1.10
N LEU A 217 -0.42 2.75 -2.07
CA LEU A 217 -0.16 1.32 -2.03
C LEU A 217 1.30 1.06 -2.39
N VAL A 218 2.03 0.36 -1.53
CA VAL A 218 3.45 0.03 -1.67
C VAL A 218 3.65 -1.47 -1.65
N THR A 219 4.79 -1.94 -2.14
CA THR A 219 5.10 -3.38 -2.24
C THR A 219 6.48 -3.66 -1.66
N ASN A 220 6.92 -4.92 -1.68
CA ASN A 220 8.30 -5.31 -1.38
C ASN A 220 9.36 -4.66 -2.30
N SER A 221 8.95 -3.99 -3.37
CA SER A 221 9.85 -3.22 -4.24
C SER A 221 9.42 -1.75 -4.21
N PRO A 222 10.05 -0.89 -3.37
CA PRO A 222 9.66 0.52 -3.21
C PRO A 222 9.65 1.34 -4.52
N ARG A 223 10.49 0.95 -5.48
CA ARG A 223 10.53 1.54 -6.83
C ARG A 223 9.38 1.10 -7.73
N SER A 224 8.82 -0.10 -7.51
CA SER A 224 7.70 -0.58 -8.30
C SER A 224 6.51 0.39 -8.21
N SER A 225 5.74 0.44 -9.28
CA SER A 225 4.51 1.21 -9.36
C SER A 225 3.36 0.26 -9.63
N TYR A 226 2.14 0.72 -9.38
CA TYR A 226 0.96 -0.12 -9.61
C TYR A 226 0.74 -0.35 -11.11
N ALA A 227 0.98 0.70 -11.91
CA ALA A 227 1.18 0.58 -13.35
C ALA A 227 2.36 1.42 -13.82
N ILE A 228 3.02 0.97 -14.87
CA ILE A 228 4.12 1.65 -15.57
C ILE A 228 3.76 1.66 -17.05
N LEU A 229 3.80 2.83 -17.67
CA LEU A 229 3.47 3.01 -19.08
C LEU A 229 4.64 3.72 -19.78
N ARG A 230 5.17 3.14 -20.86
CA ARG A 230 6.15 3.82 -21.72
C ARG A 230 5.49 4.29 -23.00
N ILE A 231 5.76 5.55 -23.34
CA ILE A 231 5.20 6.22 -24.52
C ILE A 231 6.31 6.94 -25.27
N THR A 232 6.35 6.80 -26.58
CA THR A 232 7.28 7.57 -27.42
C THR A 232 6.87 9.05 -27.46
N LYS A 233 7.79 9.93 -27.89
CA LYS A 233 7.44 11.33 -28.19
C LYS A 233 6.40 11.49 -29.31
N GLY A 234 6.17 10.47 -30.13
CA GLY A 234 5.09 10.44 -31.13
C GLY A 234 3.72 10.07 -30.55
N GLY A 235 3.63 9.72 -29.26
CA GLY A 235 2.38 9.33 -28.60
C GLY A 235 2.07 7.83 -28.65
N GLU A 236 2.99 7.00 -29.13
CA GLU A 236 2.77 5.55 -29.22
C GLU A 236 3.14 4.85 -27.92
N VAL A 237 2.22 4.01 -27.42
CA VAL A 237 2.47 3.16 -26.25
C VAL A 237 3.34 1.98 -26.64
N THR A 238 4.52 1.87 -26.04
CA THR A 238 5.50 0.80 -26.30
C THR A 238 5.55 -0.24 -25.20
N ARG A 239 5.10 0.11 -23.99
CA ARG A 239 5.08 -0.81 -22.86
C ARG A 239 4.00 -0.46 -21.86
N LEU A 240 3.34 -1.46 -21.33
CA LEU A 240 2.48 -1.36 -20.14
C LEU A 240 2.79 -2.55 -19.21
N ASP A 241 3.17 -2.27 -17.98
CA ASP A 241 3.15 -3.24 -16.88
C ASP A 241 2.13 -2.75 -15.85
N ALA A 242 1.17 -3.59 -15.45
CA ALA A 242 0.18 -3.21 -14.45
C ALA A 242 -0.22 -4.38 -13.55
N LYS A 243 -0.49 -4.07 -12.29
CA LYS A 243 -1.15 -4.98 -11.34
C LYS A 243 -2.66 -4.91 -11.54
N LEU A 244 -3.32 -6.06 -11.41
CA LEU A 244 -4.76 -6.20 -11.58
C LEU A 244 -5.39 -6.71 -10.29
N PHE A 245 -6.40 -6.00 -9.81
CA PHE A 245 -7.29 -6.47 -8.76
C PHE A 245 -8.72 -6.15 -9.16
N GLU A 246 -9.67 -6.93 -8.67
CA GLU A 246 -11.10 -6.64 -8.84
C GLU A 246 -11.51 -5.55 -7.85
N SER A 247 -11.08 -5.68 -6.60
CA SER A 247 -11.41 -4.74 -5.53
C SER A 247 -10.45 -4.88 -4.33
N PHE A 248 -10.46 -3.86 -3.48
CA PHE A 248 -9.84 -3.87 -2.15
C PHE A 248 -10.94 -3.77 -1.10
N ASN A 249 -11.31 -4.91 -0.51
CA ASN A 249 -12.41 -4.97 0.44
C ASN A 249 -11.92 -4.55 1.82
N LYS A 250 -12.43 -3.42 2.31
CA LYS A 250 -12.18 -2.91 3.66
C LYS A 250 -12.60 -3.96 4.70
N LYS A 251 -11.73 -4.23 5.66
CA LYS A 251 -11.93 -5.19 6.74
C LYS A 251 -12.18 -4.45 8.05
N GLN A 252 -11.16 -4.35 8.90
CA GLN A 252 -11.29 -3.81 10.25
C GLN A 252 -10.25 -2.74 10.51
N ALA A 253 -10.65 -1.69 11.24
CA ALA A 253 -9.76 -0.66 11.73
C ALA A 253 -8.99 -1.14 12.98
N PHE A 254 -7.69 -0.89 12.98
CA PHE A 254 -6.81 -1.17 14.10
C PHE A 254 -6.13 0.12 14.55
N ARG A 255 -5.68 0.15 15.81
CA ARG A 255 -4.89 1.28 16.31
C ARG A 255 -3.54 1.29 15.62
N THR A 256 -3.07 2.49 15.33
CA THR A 256 -1.73 2.69 14.78
C THR A 256 -0.76 3.00 15.91
N LYS A 257 0.47 2.55 15.74
CA LYS A 257 1.64 3.09 16.43
C LYS A 257 1.72 4.58 16.12
N THR A 258 2.17 5.35 17.09
CA THR A 258 2.57 6.74 16.93
C THR A 258 3.88 6.82 16.16
N LEU A 259 4.19 8.00 15.61
CA LEU A 259 5.48 8.22 14.96
C LEU A 259 6.66 7.94 15.92
N LYS A 260 6.54 8.30 17.19
CA LYS A 260 7.56 8.04 18.21
C LYS A 260 7.81 6.54 18.42
N GLU A 261 6.74 5.73 18.46
CA GLU A 261 6.86 4.27 18.57
C GLU A 261 7.50 3.67 17.31
N ALA A 262 7.16 4.17 16.11
CA ALA A 262 7.76 3.74 14.86
C ALA A 262 9.25 4.11 14.76
N ILE A 263 9.61 5.34 15.17
CA ILE A 263 11.01 5.80 15.28
C ILE A 263 11.78 4.91 16.27
N SER A 264 11.20 4.62 17.43
CA SER A 264 11.83 3.72 18.41
C SER A 264 12.06 2.32 17.85
N ALA A 265 11.11 1.78 17.08
CA ALA A 265 11.25 0.47 16.46
C ALA A 265 12.35 0.45 15.39
N VAL A 266 12.43 1.46 14.52
CA VAL A 266 13.48 1.53 13.50
C VAL A 266 14.86 1.75 14.12
N SER A 267 15.00 2.63 15.12
CA SER A 267 16.26 2.84 15.85
C SER A 267 16.71 1.59 16.62
N ALA A 268 15.76 0.75 17.07
CA ALA A 268 16.04 -0.55 17.67
C ALA A 268 16.29 -1.66 16.63
N ARG A 269 16.43 -1.33 15.34
CA ARG A 269 16.69 -2.25 14.23
C ARG A 269 15.60 -3.31 14.02
N GLN A 270 14.35 -2.98 14.36
CA GLN A 270 13.17 -3.85 14.19
C GLN A 270 12.43 -3.62 12.87
N GLY A 271 12.91 -2.69 12.03
CA GLY A 271 12.38 -2.47 10.69
C GLY A 271 13.01 -3.39 9.65
N SER A 272 12.29 -3.64 8.56
CA SER A 272 12.78 -4.44 7.43
C SER A 272 13.38 -3.55 6.35
N ILE A 273 14.64 -3.79 5.98
CA ILE A 273 15.31 -3.09 4.88
C ILE A 273 14.86 -3.73 3.58
N VAL A 274 13.99 -3.04 2.87
CA VAL A 274 13.40 -3.51 1.61
C VAL A 274 14.16 -3.03 0.38
N GLU A 275 14.96 -1.97 0.52
CA GLU A 275 15.86 -1.49 -0.52
C GLU A 275 17.10 -0.86 0.13
N ALA A 276 18.28 -1.20 -0.37
CA ALA A 276 19.54 -0.54 -0.09
C ALA A 276 20.37 -0.56 -1.38
N VAL A 277 20.59 0.59 -2.00
CA VAL A 277 21.19 0.69 -3.34
C VAL A 277 22.17 1.85 -3.43
N ILE A 278 23.25 1.63 -4.16
CA ILE A 278 24.21 2.69 -4.51
C ILE A 278 23.68 3.47 -5.71
N LEU A 279 23.82 4.79 -5.65
CA LEU A 279 23.38 5.70 -6.69
C LEU A 279 24.56 6.19 -7.54
N ASP A 280 24.29 6.46 -8.81
CA ASP A 280 25.18 7.18 -9.70
C ASP A 280 25.10 8.70 -9.49
N GLU A 281 25.84 9.46 -10.31
CA GLU A 281 25.88 10.92 -10.29
C GLU A 281 24.53 11.58 -10.61
N ASN A 282 23.64 10.88 -11.31
CA ASN A 282 22.28 11.33 -11.63
C ASN A 282 21.26 10.89 -10.56
N GLY A 283 21.71 10.28 -9.46
CA GLY A 283 20.83 9.76 -8.41
C GLY A 283 20.09 8.48 -8.81
N GLN A 284 20.48 7.84 -9.90
CA GLN A 284 19.90 6.59 -10.38
C GLN A 284 20.60 5.40 -9.76
N SER A 285 19.89 4.28 -9.64
CA SER A 285 20.50 3.04 -9.15
C SER A 285 21.53 2.53 -10.15
N LEU A 286 22.73 2.22 -9.68
CA LEU A 286 23.63 1.38 -10.45
C LEU A 286 23.01 -0.02 -10.54
N GLU A 287 22.60 -0.44 -11.74
CA GLU A 287 21.87 -1.70 -11.99
C GLU A 287 22.58 -2.95 -11.44
N LEU A 288 23.90 -2.87 -11.25
CA LEU A 288 24.75 -3.94 -10.71
C LEU A 288 24.40 -4.35 -9.26
N PHE A 289 23.68 -3.52 -8.50
CA PHE A 289 23.45 -3.75 -7.07
C PHE A 289 21.99 -4.04 -6.69
N GLN A 290 21.09 -4.24 -7.65
CA GLN A 290 19.65 -4.36 -7.32
C GLN A 290 19.30 -5.57 -6.42
N ASN A 291 20.20 -6.54 -6.27
CA ASN A 291 20.00 -7.74 -5.44
C ASN A 291 21.17 -8.09 -4.51
N LEU A 292 22.25 -7.31 -4.49
CA LEU A 292 23.39 -7.60 -3.63
C LEU A 292 23.23 -6.87 -2.30
N PRO A 293 23.45 -7.55 -1.16
CA PRO A 293 23.41 -6.89 0.13
C PRO A 293 24.49 -5.79 0.17
N VAL A 294 24.13 -4.62 0.69
CA VAL A 294 25.06 -3.51 0.91
C VAL A 294 25.37 -3.46 2.39
N ASP A 295 26.64 -3.47 2.76
CA ASP A 295 27.03 -3.30 4.15
C ASP A 295 26.85 -1.84 4.58
N LEU A 296 25.89 -1.60 5.49
CA LEU A 296 25.46 -0.28 5.91
C LEU A 296 26.03 0.04 7.31
N ASP A 297 27.01 0.93 7.40
CA ASP A 297 27.49 1.37 8.71
C ASP A 297 26.52 2.38 9.34
N THR A 298 26.29 3.49 8.64
CA THR A 298 25.43 4.59 9.10
C THR A 298 24.39 4.93 8.05
N VAL A 299 23.14 4.99 8.48
CA VAL A 299 21.99 5.44 7.71
C VAL A 299 21.44 6.72 8.32
N SER A 300 21.12 7.72 7.49
CA SER A 300 20.36 8.91 7.91
C SER A 300 18.99 8.89 7.25
N LEU A 301 17.95 8.71 8.06
CA LEU A 301 16.57 8.76 7.62
C LEU A 301 16.10 10.22 7.56
N THR A 302 15.52 10.62 6.43
CA THR A 302 15.14 12.02 6.15
C THR A 302 13.65 12.18 5.88
N LYS A 303 12.96 11.11 5.51
CA LYS A 303 11.53 11.13 5.21
C LYS A 303 10.83 9.92 5.85
N VAL A 304 9.62 10.16 6.32
CA VAL A 304 8.70 9.15 6.81
C VAL A 304 7.34 9.40 6.20
N SER A 305 6.65 8.34 5.80
CA SER A 305 5.27 8.39 5.30
C SER A 305 4.50 7.14 5.70
N PHE A 306 3.20 7.14 5.46
CA PHE A 306 2.39 5.92 5.46
C PHE A 306 2.30 5.33 4.07
N GLY A 307 2.27 4.01 4.01
CA GLY A 307 1.87 3.25 2.84
C GLY A 307 0.98 2.08 3.24
N TYR A 308 0.07 1.67 2.37
CA TYR A 308 -0.57 0.36 2.49
C TYR A 308 0.31 -0.67 1.82
N PHE A 309 0.80 -1.64 2.59
CA PHE A 309 1.62 -2.72 2.05
C PHE A 309 0.75 -3.75 1.34
N LEU A 310 0.95 -3.90 0.03
CA LEU A 310 0.37 -4.96 -0.78
C LEU A 310 1.30 -6.19 -0.74
N PRO A 311 0.88 -7.30 -0.11
CA PRO A 311 1.61 -8.56 -0.14
C PRO A 311 1.66 -9.16 -1.55
N ASP A 312 2.62 -10.07 -1.77
CA ASP A 312 2.77 -10.76 -3.05
C ASP A 312 1.67 -11.83 -3.28
N THR A 313 1.05 -12.29 -2.19
CA THR A 313 -0.08 -13.21 -2.18
C THR A 313 -1.35 -12.44 -1.84
N THR A 314 -2.50 -12.91 -2.32
CA THR A 314 -3.80 -12.29 -2.00
C THR A 314 -4.49 -12.90 -0.80
N ASP A 315 -3.86 -13.86 -0.12
CA ASP A 315 -4.37 -14.45 1.12
C ASP A 315 -4.05 -13.57 2.33
N ASP A 316 -2.96 -12.81 2.24
CA ASP A 316 -2.54 -11.87 3.27
C ASP A 316 -3.32 -10.55 3.17
N LEU A 317 -3.49 -9.89 4.32
CA LEU A 317 -4.12 -8.59 4.38
C LEU A 317 -3.17 -7.50 3.86
N VAL A 318 -3.74 -6.56 3.12
CA VAL A 318 -3.13 -5.26 2.86
C VAL A 318 -3.22 -4.45 4.15
N GLN A 319 -2.06 -4.08 4.69
CA GLN A 319 -1.94 -3.45 6.00
C GLN A 319 -1.16 -2.14 5.93
N PRO A 320 -1.50 -1.14 6.76
CA PRO A 320 -0.73 0.08 6.81
C PRO A 320 0.65 -0.17 7.43
N ILE A 321 1.65 0.51 6.89
CA ILE A 321 3.04 0.47 7.33
C ILE A 321 3.62 1.88 7.35
N TYR A 322 4.63 2.09 8.18
CA TYR A 322 5.53 3.23 8.05
C TYR A 322 6.58 2.93 6.98
N VAL A 323 6.79 3.89 6.10
CA VAL A 323 7.84 3.88 5.09
C VAL A 323 8.86 4.95 5.45
N PHE A 324 10.05 4.52 5.86
CA PHE A 324 11.18 5.40 6.12
C PHE A 324 12.10 5.39 4.91
N GLU A 325 12.44 6.58 4.41
CA GLU A 325 13.39 6.78 3.33
C GLU A 325 14.58 7.59 3.85
N GLY A 326 15.77 7.23 3.39
CA GLY A 326 17.00 7.89 3.81
C GLY A 326 18.16 7.60 2.88
N ASN A 327 19.32 8.08 3.30
CA ASN A 327 20.56 7.96 2.55
C ASN A 327 21.67 7.36 3.40
N PHE A 328 22.67 6.79 2.74
CA PHE A 328 23.92 6.34 3.34
C PHE A 328 25.09 6.67 2.41
N VAL A 329 26.32 6.53 2.91
CA VAL A 329 27.54 6.65 2.09
C VAL A 329 28.35 5.37 2.28
N LYS A 330 28.78 4.75 1.19
CA LYS A 330 29.66 3.57 1.18
C LYS A 330 30.75 3.79 0.14
N ASP A 331 32.02 3.66 0.54
CA ASP A 331 33.16 3.79 -0.38
C ASP A 331 33.15 5.07 -1.24
N ASN A 332 32.80 6.20 -0.61
CA ASN A 332 32.60 7.53 -1.24
C ASN A 332 31.47 7.59 -2.28
N GLN A 333 30.58 6.60 -2.31
CA GLN A 333 29.39 6.59 -3.15
C GLN A 333 28.15 6.83 -2.30
N ASN A 334 27.26 7.68 -2.80
CA ASN A 334 25.98 7.93 -2.16
C ASN A 334 25.04 6.74 -2.40
N GLY A 335 24.27 6.39 -1.39
CA GLY A 335 23.27 5.34 -1.47
C GLY A 335 21.93 5.76 -0.89
N ARG A 336 20.90 5.03 -1.27
CA ARG A 336 19.53 5.20 -0.78
C ARG A 336 19.08 3.94 -0.07
N VAL A 337 18.36 4.12 1.03
CA VAL A 337 17.76 3.03 1.80
C VAL A 337 16.29 3.29 2.06
N VAL A 338 15.50 2.23 2.03
CA VAL A 338 14.09 2.23 2.39
C VAL A 338 13.84 1.15 3.44
N ILE A 339 13.23 1.55 4.56
CA ILE A 339 12.93 0.69 5.70
C ILE A 339 11.43 0.71 5.97
N TYR A 340 10.83 -0.46 6.07
CA TYR A 340 9.42 -0.61 6.41
C TYR A 340 9.24 -1.06 7.86
N VAL A 341 8.23 -0.50 8.53
CA VAL A 341 7.85 -0.88 9.90
C VAL A 341 6.32 -1.08 9.95
N PRO A 342 5.82 -2.24 10.38
CA PRO A 342 4.39 -2.46 10.59
C PRO A 342 3.79 -1.42 11.53
N SER A 343 2.67 -0.80 11.13
CA SER A 343 2.11 0.33 11.89
C SER A 343 1.02 -0.07 12.88
N LEU A 344 0.43 -1.27 12.79
CA LEU A 344 -0.68 -1.67 13.67
C LEU A 344 -0.20 -2.09 15.08
N LYS A 345 -1.03 -1.88 16.09
CA LYS A 345 -0.82 -2.32 17.49
C LYS A 345 -2.10 -2.69 18.24
#